data_AF-A0A352AAA3-F1
#
_entry.id   AF-A0A352AAA3-F1
#
_cell.length_a   1.000
_cell.length_b   1.000
_cell.length_c   1.000
_cell.angle_alpha   90.00
_cell.angle_beta   90.00
_cell.angle_gamma   90.00
#
_symmetry.space_group_name_H-M   'P 1'
#
loop_
_entity.id
_entity.type
_entity.pdbx_description
1 polymer ?
#
loop_
_entity_poly.entity_id
_entity_poly.type
_entity_poly.pdbx_seq_one_letter_code
_entity_poly.pdbx_strand_id
1 'polypeptide(L)'
;VATSLNNLAELYSSQGRYSEAEPLFRQALEMYKRLLGENHPHVATSLNNLALLYQAKGDTTHAIEYLTQGTDIEENNLDTNLTVGSERQKQEYITTISGTTDATISLHTQAAPNNPEALHLALTTLLRRKGRVLDAVTDNLQTLRQNLTPEDQTLLNQLATTRSQLATLIFNKPENLPLENYRNQVATLKAQADQLESELARRSAAFRSQTQPVAIASIQQQIPANTALIELALYYPFNPKATKPDERWGTPRYVAYILHATGDPKWVDLGAAAPINQAVDNFRKALQNPNTDIKPIARTLDALLMQPIRPLLGNT
;
A
#
# COMPACT_ATOMS: atom_id res chain seq x y z
N VAL A 1 -22.37 -9.99 17.49
CA VAL A 1 -22.69 -11.25 16.77
C VAL A 1 -21.86 -11.41 15.51
N ALA A 2 -22.03 -10.57 14.47
CA ALA A 2 -21.26 -10.70 13.21
C ALA A 2 -19.74 -10.76 13.41
N THR A 3 -19.16 -9.84 14.21
CA THR A 3 -17.72 -9.87 14.55
C THR A 3 -17.29 -11.15 15.25
N SER A 4 -18.12 -11.66 16.17
CA SER A 4 -17.83 -12.92 16.86
C SER A 4 -17.86 -14.11 15.91
N LEU A 5 -18.79 -14.13 14.95
CA LEU A 5 -18.86 -15.18 13.92
C LEU A 5 -17.63 -15.13 13.00
N ASN A 6 -17.25 -13.94 12.53
CA ASN A 6 -16.06 -13.75 11.71
C ASN A 6 -14.79 -14.23 12.44
N ASN A 7 -14.63 -13.87 13.72
CA ASN A 7 -13.45 -14.25 14.48
C ASN A 7 -13.42 -15.75 14.80
N LEU A 8 -14.60 -16.37 15.05
CA LEU A 8 -14.68 -17.82 15.23
C LEU A 8 -14.35 -18.57 13.93
N ALA A 9 -14.82 -18.04 12.79
CA ALA A 9 -14.48 -18.57 11.48
C ALA A 9 -12.98 -18.48 11.21
N GLU A 10 -12.33 -17.35 11.53
CA GLU A 10 -10.88 -17.19 11.42
C GLU A 10 -10.14 -18.21 12.29
N LEU A 11 -10.60 -18.41 13.53
CA LEU A 11 -10.04 -19.43 14.42
C LEU A 11 -10.16 -20.84 13.81
N TYR A 12 -11.33 -21.24 13.30
CA TYR A 12 -11.50 -22.53 12.64
C TYR A 12 -10.64 -22.65 11.38
N SER A 13 -10.55 -21.59 10.57
CA SER A 13 -9.68 -21.55 9.40
C SER A 13 -8.20 -21.78 9.78
N SER A 14 -7.72 -21.12 10.83
CA SER A 14 -6.34 -21.30 11.33
C SER A 14 -6.06 -22.71 11.87
N GLN A 15 -7.10 -23.48 12.22
CA GLN A 15 -6.99 -24.88 12.63
C GLN A 15 -7.13 -25.87 11.46
N GLY A 16 -7.26 -25.37 10.22
CA GLY A 16 -7.52 -26.20 9.03
C GLY A 16 -8.97 -26.68 8.93
N ARG A 17 -9.88 -26.20 9.79
CA ARG A 17 -11.29 -26.60 9.85
C ARG A 17 -12.14 -25.76 8.88
N TYR A 18 -11.78 -25.82 7.61
CA TYR A 18 -12.31 -24.92 6.58
C TYR A 18 -13.83 -25.06 6.37
N SER A 19 -14.34 -26.29 6.41
CA SER A 19 -15.77 -26.57 6.26
C SER A 19 -16.63 -25.98 7.37
N GLU A 20 -16.05 -25.75 8.56
CA GLU A 20 -16.73 -25.12 9.69
C GLU A 20 -16.57 -23.60 9.67
N ALA A 21 -15.46 -23.10 9.14
CA ALA A 21 -15.19 -21.67 8.99
C ALA A 21 -16.08 -21.01 7.93
N GLU A 22 -16.23 -21.65 6.76
CA GLU A 22 -16.94 -21.07 5.62
C GLU A 22 -18.36 -20.57 5.93
N PRO A 23 -19.26 -21.38 6.52
CA PRO A 23 -20.62 -20.91 6.81
C PRO A 23 -20.65 -19.74 7.80
N LEU A 24 -19.71 -19.70 8.76
CA LEU A 24 -19.61 -18.63 9.74
C LEU A 24 -19.14 -17.32 9.10
N PHE A 25 -18.15 -17.36 8.21
CA PHE A 25 -17.75 -16.18 7.43
C PHE A 25 -18.88 -15.68 6.54
N ARG A 26 -19.58 -16.58 5.82
CA ARG A 26 -20.72 -16.19 4.97
C ARG A 26 -21.84 -15.55 5.78
N GLN A 27 -22.15 -16.09 6.97
CA GLN A 27 -23.14 -15.52 7.87
C GLN A 27 -22.72 -14.14 8.39
N ALA A 28 -21.45 -13.97 8.78
CA ALA A 28 -20.92 -12.69 9.21
C ALA A 28 -20.99 -11.64 8.09
N LEU A 29 -20.60 -12.02 6.86
CA LEU A 29 -20.67 -11.18 5.67
C LEU A 29 -22.08 -10.66 5.42
N GLU A 30 -23.08 -11.54 5.41
CA GLU A 30 -24.48 -11.19 5.20
C GLU A 30 -24.99 -10.24 6.29
N MET A 31 -24.63 -10.50 7.55
CA MET A 31 -24.97 -9.59 8.65
C MET A 31 -24.33 -8.22 8.49
N TYR A 32 -23.06 -8.15 8.09
CA TYR A 32 -22.37 -6.88 7.86
C TYR A 32 -23.00 -6.09 6.72
N LYS A 33 -23.28 -6.73 5.58
CA LYS A 33 -23.96 -6.11 4.44
C LYS A 33 -25.31 -5.50 4.85
N ARG A 34 -26.14 -6.30 5.52
CA ARG A 34 -27.48 -5.86 5.95
C ARG A 34 -27.46 -4.76 7.01
N LEU A 35 -26.53 -4.81 7.97
CA LEU A 35 -26.53 -3.90 9.12
C LEU A 35 -25.72 -2.62 8.89
N LEU A 36 -24.65 -2.70 8.09
CA LEU A 36 -23.67 -1.62 7.93
C LEU A 36 -23.61 -1.08 6.49
N GLY A 37 -24.18 -1.80 5.52
CA GLY A 37 -24.13 -1.47 4.10
C GLY A 37 -22.97 -2.14 3.37
N GLU A 38 -23.10 -2.26 2.04
CA GLU A 38 -22.18 -3.01 1.17
C GLU A 38 -20.74 -2.47 1.16
N ASN A 39 -20.54 -1.18 1.37
CA ASN A 39 -19.22 -0.55 1.31
C ASN A 39 -18.51 -0.46 2.67
N HIS A 40 -19.08 -1.02 3.73
CA HIS A 40 -18.50 -0.90 5.07
C HIS A 40 -17.17 -1.69 5.19
N PRO A 41 -16.13 -1.18 5.89
CA PRO A 41 -14.85 -1.87 6.05
C PRO A 41 -14.96 -3.31 6.57
N HIS A 42 -15.91 -3.60 7.47
CA HIS A 42 -16.17 -4.98 7.93
C HIS A 42 -16.67 -5.94 6.82
N VAL A 43 -17.35 -5.44 5.79
CA VAL A 43 -17.72 -6.25 4.62
C VAL A 43 -16.46 -6.62 3.85
N ALA A 44 -15.56 -5.65 3.59
CA ALA A 44 -14.25 -5.92 3.01
C ALA A 44 -13.44 -6.94 3.82
N THR A 45 -13.31 -6.74 5.14
CA THR A 45 -12.59 -7.70 6.01
C THR A 45 -13.16 -9.11 5.91
N SER A 46 -14.49 -9.25 5.89
CA SER A 46 -15.13 -10.57 5.80
C SER A 46 -14.94 -11.22 4.42
N LEU A 47 -14.97 -10.43 3.33
CA LEU A 47 -14.65 -10.90 1.98
C LEU A 47 -13.19 -11.34 1.88
N ASN A 48 -12.25 -10.54 2.38
CA ASN A 48 -10.83 -10.91 2.40
C ASN A 48 -10.61 -12.21 3.17
N ASN A 49 -11.26 -12.39 4.31
CA ASN A 49 -11.16 -13.63 5.08
C ASN A 49 -11.71 -14.85 4.33
N LEU A 50 -12.81 -14.70 3.59
CA LEU A 50 -13.30 -15.74 2.68
C LEU A 50 -12.28 -16.04 1.57
N ALA A 51 -11.68 -15.00 0.99
CA ALA A 51 -10.66 -15.17 -0.04
C ALA A 51 -9.46 -16.00 0.46
N LEU A 52 -8.96 -15.68 1.67
CA LEU A 52 -7.88 -16.42 2.32
C LEU A 52 -8.29 -17.87 2.64
N LEU A 53 -9.54 -18.09 3.05
CA LEU A 53 -10.09 -19.44 3.28
C LEU A 53 -10.08 -20.26 1.98
N TYR A 54 -10.56 -19.70 0.87
CA TYR A 54 -10.58 -20.39 -0.42
C TYR A 54 -9.17 -20.64 -0.96
N GLN A 55 -8.24 -19.69 -0.76
CA GLN A 55 -6.82 -19.91 -1.06
C GLN A 55 -6.25 -21.08 -0.25
N ALA A 56 -6.60 -21.19 1.05
CA ALA A 56 -6.19 -22.32 1.89
C ALA A 56 -6.76 -23.66 1.38
N LYS A 57 -7.99 -23.65 0.85
CA LYS A 57 -8.63 -24.81 0.21
C LYS A 57 -8.05 -25.15 -1.17
N GLY A 58 -7.21 -24.29 -1.74
CA GLY A 58 -6.66 -24.44 -3.09
C GLY A 58 -7.61 -24.00 -4.21
N ASP A 59 -8.70 -23.31 -3.86
CA ASP A 59 -9.68 -22.78 -4.80
C ASP A 59 -9.34 -21.33 -5.14
N THR A 60 -8.49 -21.17 -6.14
CA THR A 60 -8.00 -19.86 -6.54
C THR A 60 -9.11 -19.00 -7.15
N THR A 61 -10.06 -19.59 -7.86
CA THR A 61 -11.14 -18.84 -8.52
C THR A 61 -11.95 -18.04 -7.50
N HIS A 62 -12.48 -18.70 -6.47
CA HIS A 62 -13.21 -18.00 -5.41
C HIS A 62 -12.31 -17.07 -4.60
N ALA A 63 -11.03 -17.42 -4.40
CA ALA A 63 -10.08 -16.54 -3.74
C ALA A 63 -9.93 -15.21 -4.49
N ILE A 64 -9.76 -15.25 -5.81
CA ILE A 64 -9.66 -14.05 -6.67
C ILE A 64 -10.96 -13.24 -6.61
N GLU A 65 -12.12 -13.89 -6.74
CA GLU A 65 -13.43 -13.22 -6.70
C GLU A 65 -13.66 -12.47 -5.39
N TYR A 66 -13.38 -13.10 -4.24
CA TYR A 66 -13.59 -12.49 -2.94
C TYR A 66 -12.57 -11.39 -2.63
N LEU A 67 -11.30 -11.57 -2.99
CA LEU A 67 -10.28 -10.53 -2.85
C LEU A 67 -10.57 -9.32 -3.77
N THR A 68 -11.10 -9.55 -4.97
CA THR A 68 -11.52 -8.47 -5.87
C THR A 68 -12.60 -7.62 -5.20
N GLN A 69 -13.68 -8.23 -4.72
CA GLN A 69 -14.76 -7.52 -4.03
C GLN A 69 -14.26 -6.78 -2.77
N GLY A 70 -13.41 -7.43 -1.96
CA GLY A 70 -12.87 -6.85 -0.75
C GLY A 70 -11.97 -5.63 -1.02
N THR A 71 -11.06 -5.75 -2.01
CA THR A 71 -10.14 -4.67 -2.38
C THR A 71 -10.84 -3.50 -3.07
N ASP A 72 -11.93 -3.75 -3.81
CA ASP A 72 -12.80 -2.70 -4.37
C ASP A 72 -13.51 -1.90 -3.26
N ILE A 73 -14.01 -2.57 -2.23
CA ILE A 73 -14.60 -1.87 -1.06
C ILE A 73 -13.52 -1.10 -0.29
N GLU A 74 -12.35 -1.68 -0.06
CA GLU A 74 -11.22 -0.96 0.56
C GLU A 74 -10.82 0.26 -0.27
N GLU A 75 -10.86 0.17 -1.61
CA GLU A 75 -10.57 1.31 -2.49
C GLU A 75 -11.60 2.44 -2.33
N ASN A 76 -12.89 2.12 -2.28
CA ASN A 76 -13.94 3.10 -2.01
C ASN A 76 -13.75 3.76 -0.64
N ASN A 77 -13.35 2.98 0.37
CA ASN A 77 -13.06 3.50 1.69
C ASN A 77 -11.80 4.39 1.69
N LEU A 78 -10.76 4.07 0.92
CA LEU A 78 -9.59 4.94 0.78
C LEU A 78 -9.92 6.27 0.12
N ASP A 79 -10.72 6.25 -0.95
CA ASP A 79 -11.17 7.47 -1.63
C ASP A 79 -11.86 8.43 -0.64
N THR A 80 -12.69 7.89 0.25
CA THR A 80 -13.35 8.66 1.30
C THR A 80 -12.38 9.08 2.42
N ASN A 81 -11.62 8.14 2.98
CA ASN A 81 -10.84 8.35 4.21
C ASN A 81 -9.57 9.16 3.98
N LEU A 82 -8.91 9.02 2.82
CA LEU A 82 -7.70 9.78 2.49
C LEU A 82 -8.02 11.21 2.05
N THR A 83 -9.30 11.58 1.99
CA THR A 83 -9.72 12.94 1.67
C THR A 83 -9.42 13.95 2.78
N VAL A 84 -9.47 13.50 4.02
CA VAL A 84 -9.24 14.33 5.19
C VAL A 84 -8.10 13.77 6.05
N GLY A 85 -7.76 14.50 7.11
CA GLY A 85 -6.75 14.07 8.08
C GLY A 85 -5.31 14.40 7.66
N SER A 86 -4.41 14.26 8.63
CA SER A 86 -2.98 14.48 8.44
C SER A 86 -2.33 13.38 7.61
N GLU A 87 -1.14 13.63 7.10
CA GLU A 87 -0.37 12.62 6.36
C GLU A 87 -0.15 11.35 7.21
N ARG A 88 0.09 11.52 8.52
CA ARG A 88 0.23 10.41 9.46
C ARG A 88 -1.05 9.57 9.54
N GLN A 89 -2.22 10.20 9.70
CA GLN A 89 -3.50 9.47 9.79
C GLN A 89 -3.79 8.68 8.50
N LYS A 90 -3.44 9.27 7.35
CA LYS A 90 -3.54 8.59 6.04
C LYS A 90 -2.63 7.36 5.97
N GLN A 91 -1.38 7.47 6.42
CA GLN A 91 -0.44 6.36 6.49
C GLN A 91 -0.89 5.25 7.45
N GLU A 92 -1.44 5.62 8.62
CA GLU A 92 -2.01 4.67 9.58
C GLU A 92 -3.16 3.89 8.95
N TYR A 93 -4.05 4.58 8.23
CA TYR A 93 -5.14 3.91 7.52
C TYR A 93 -4.64 2.95 6.43
N ILE A 94 -3.69 3.36 5.60
CA ILE A 94 -3.03 2.48 4.61
C ILE A 94 -2.40 1.25 5.27
N THR A 95 -1.81 1.42 6.46
CA THR A 95 -1.20 0.30 7.20
C THR A 95 -2.25 -0.76 7.56
N THR A 96 -3.49 -0.37 7.86
CA THR A 96 -4.56 -1.32 8.22
C THR A 96 -4.94 -2.29 7.10
N ILE A 97 -4.68 -1.92 5.84
CA ILE A 97 -5.00 -2.72 4.65
C ILE A 97 -3.75 -3.25 3.92
N SER A 98 -2.56 -3.03 4.50
CA SER A 98 -1.29 -3.52 3.96
C SER A 98 -1.29 -5.05 3.81
N GLY A 99 -1.83 -5.76 4.81
CA GLY A 99 -1.97 -7.22 4.77
C GLY A 99 -2.81 -7.72 3.59
N THR A 100 -3.88 -7.03 3.21
CA THR A 100 -4.66 -7.39 2.01
C THR A 100 -3.83 -7.21 0.74
N THR A 101 -2.99 -6.17 0.69
CA THR A 101 -2.08 -5.93 -0.45
C THR A 101 -1.07 -7.08 -0.58
N ASP A 102 -0.42 -7.44 0.53
CA ASP A 102 0.52 -8.57 0.58
C ASP A 102 -0.14 -9.91 0.22
N ALA A 103 -1.35 -10.15 0.72
CA ALA A 103 -2.14 -11.34 0.39
C ALA A 103 -2.51 -11.40 -1.09
N THR A 104 -2.87 -10.27 -1.70
CA THR A 104 -3.18 -10.19 -3.13
C THR A 104 -1.97 -10.54 -3.99
N ILE A 105 -0.80 -9.97 -3.65
CA ILE A 105 0.46 -10.26 -4.35
C ILE A 105 0.87 -11.73 -4.12
N SER A 106 0.67 -12.25 -2.92
CA SER A 106 0.98 -13.65 -2.59
C SER A 106 0.07 -14.64 -3.34
N LEU A 107 -1.23 -14.34 -3.44
CA LEU A 107 -2.18 -15.13 -4.24
C LEU A 107 -1.70 -15.25 -5.68
N HIS A 108 -1.35 -14.12 -6.31
CA HIS A 108 -0.79 -14.11 -7.66
C HIS A 108 0.54 -14.87 -7.74
N THR A 109 1.55 -14.43 -6.99
CA THR A 109 2.93 -14.90 -7.16
C THR A 109 3.15 -16.35 -6.74
N GLN A 110 2.32 -16.90 -5.84
CA GLN A 110 2.53 -18.24 -5.26
C GLN A 110 1.45 -19.23 -5.61
N ALA A 111 0.18 -18.84 -5.46
CA ALA A 111 -0.93 -19.77 -5.67
C ALA A 111 -1.40 -19.79 -7.14
N ALA A 112 -1.22 -18.69 -7.88
CA ALA A 112 -1.73 -18.55 -9.24
C ALA A 112 -0.81 -17.76 -10.19
N PRO A 113 0.47 -18.14 -10.33
CA PRO A 113 1.47 -17.39 -11.09
C PRO A 113 1.17 -17.27 -12.59
N ASN A 114 0.34 -18.19 -13.12
CA ASN A 114 -0.06 -18.24 -14.52
C ASN A 114 -1.52 -17.80 -14.74
N ASN A 115 -2.20 -17.29 -13.71
CA ASN A 115 -3.58 -16.84 -13.81
C ASN A 115 -3.61 -15.33 -14.12
N PRO A 116 -4.16 -14.90 -15.28
CA PRO A 116 -4.18 -13.49 -15.65
C PRO A 116 -5.05 -12.66 -14.70
N GLU A 117 -6.17 -13.17 -14.20
CA GLU A 117 -7.03 -12.43 -13.27
C GLU A 117 -6.32 -12.14 -11.95
N ALA A 118 -5.56 -13.10 -11.41
CA ALA A 118 -4.75 -12.89 -10.22
C ALA A 118 -3.66 -11.84 -10.43
N LEU A 119 -2.99 -11.88 -11.59
CA LEU A 119 -1.99 -10.89 -11.99
C LEU A 119 -2.59 -9.48 -12.10
N HIS A 120 -3.73 -9.36 -12.80
CA HIS A 120 -4.44 -8.11 -12.96
C HIS A 120 -4.92 -7.54 -11.62
N LEU A 121 -5.43 -8.40 -10.74
CA LEU A 121 -5.86 -8.02 -9.40
C LEU A 121 -4.68 -7.48 -8.58
N ALA A 122 -3.56 -8.21 -8.51
CA ALA A 122 -2.39 -7.77 -7.75
C ALA A 122 -1.83 -6.43 -8.24
N LEU A 123 -1.68 -6.28 -9.56
CA LEU A 123 -1.19 -5.04 -10.15
C LEU A 123 -2.17 -3.88 -9.97
N THR A 124 -3.47 -4.12 -10.16
CA THR A 124 -4.51 -3.09 -9.97
C THR A 124 -4.55 -2.62 -8.53
N THR A 125 -4.50 -3.54 -7.55
CA THR A 125 -4.46 -3.19 -6.13
C THR A 125 -3.23 -2.36 -5.82
N LEU A 126 -2.03 -2.75 -6.26
CA LEU A 126 -0.80 -1.96 -6.08
C LEU A 126 -0.91 -0.53 -6.64
N LEU A 127 -1.34 -0.41 -7.89
CA LEU A 127 -1.44 0.88 -8.58
C LEU A 127 -2.51 1.78 -7.93
N ARG A 128 -3.64 1.21 -7.52
CA ARG A 128 -4.68 1.95 -6.78
C ARG A 128 -4.17 2.45 -5.43
N ARG A 129 -3.51 1.61 -4.63
CA ARG A 129 -2.96 2.04 -3.33
C ARG A 129 -1.93 3.16 -3.48
N LYS A 130 -1.00 3.04 -4.45
CA LYS A 130 0.02 4.07 -4.70
C LYS A 130 -0.59 5.35 -5.28
N GLY A 131 -1.45 5.22 -6.28
CA GLY A 131 -2.14 6.34 -6.92
C GLY A 131 -2.95 7.12 -5.90
N ARG A 132 -3.74 6.44 -5.05
CA ARG A 132 -4.60 7.11 -4.08
C ARG A 132 -3.84 7.91 -3.03
N VAL A 133 -2.69 7.41 -2.58
CA VAL A 133 -1.81 8.17 -1.68
C VAL A 133 -1.24 9.40 -2.38
N LEU A 134 -0.82 9.27 -3.65
CA LEU A 134 -0.30 10.38 -4.44
C LEU A 134 -1.37 11.44 -4.71
N ASP A 135 -2.57 11.04 -5.13
CA ASP A 135 -3.71 11.92 -5.41
C ASP A 135 -4.10 12.69 -4.14
N ALA A 136 -4.23 11.99 -3.00
CA ALA A 136 -4.61 12.59 -1.73
C ALA A 136 -3.62 13.65 -1.21
N VAL A 137 -2.36 13.61 -1.65
CA VAL A 137 -1.32 14.59 -1.31
C VAL A 137 -1.27 15.71 -2.35
N THR A 138 -1.31 15.36 -3.64
CA THR A 138 -1.14 16.30 -4.75
C THR A 138 -2.36 17.21 -4.91
N ASP A 139 -3.57 16.64 -4.89
CA ASP A 139 -4.81 17.38 -5.08
C ASP A 139 -5.00 18.42 -4.00
N ASN A 140 -4.72 18.07 -2.73
CA ASN A 140 -4.84 19.01 -1.61
C ASN A 140 -4.02 20.28 -1.85
N LEU A 141 -2.76 20.15 -2.26
CA LEU A 141 -1.88 21.28 -2.48
C LEU A 141 -2.27 22.09 -3.71
N GLN A 142 -2.64 21.42 -4.81
CA GLN A 142 -3.05 22.09 -6.04
C GLN A 142 -4.35 22.88 -5.85
N THR A 143 -5.35 22.26 -5.24
CA THR A 143 -6.65 22.86 -4.96
C THR A 143 -6.54 24.08 -4.03
N LEU A 144 -5.73 23.98 -2.96
CA LEU A 144 -5.47 25.12 -2.07
C LEU A 144 -4.78 26.26 -2.81
N ARG A 145 -3.81 25.97 -3.69
CA ARG A 145 -3.13 27.01 -4.49
C ARG A 145 -4.05 27.71 -5.48
N GLN A 146 -5.04 27.00 -6.03
CA GLN A 146 -5.99 27.56 -6.99
C GLN A 146 -7.08 28.40 -6.31
N ASN A 147 -7.43 28.11 -5.05
CA ASN A 147 -8.52 28.76 -4.31
C ASN A 147 -8.01 29.42 -3.02
N LEU A 148 -6.84 30.04 -3.09
CA LEU A 148 -6.05 30.39 -1.92
C LEU A 148 -6.66 31.58 -1.15
N THR A 149 -7.28 31.32 0.00
CA THR A 149 -7.75 32.38 0.89
C THR A 149 -6.62 32.91 1.77
N PRO A 150 -6.70 34.13 2.33
CA PRO A 150 -5.72 34.63 3.29
C PRO A 150 -5.55 33.74 4.53
N GLU A 151 -6.63 33.06 4.92
CA GLU A 151 -6.61 32.11 6.03
C GLU A 151 -5.85 30.83 5.66
N ASP A 152 -6.05 30.30 4.45
CA ASP A 152 -5.30 29.14 3.96
C ASP A 152 -3.80 29.45 3.84
N GLN A 153 -3.44 30.64 3.37
CA GLN A 153 -2.04 31.08 3.34
C GLN A 153 -1.42 31.13 4.74
N THR A 154 -2.20 31.58 5.72
CA THR A 154 -1.75 31.63 7.12
C THR A 154 -1.50 30.23 7.67
N LEU A 155 -2.43 29.30 7.44
CA LEU A 155 -2.29 27.89 7.84
C LEU A 155 -1.09 27.21 7.15
N LEU A 156 -0.88 27.46 5.85
CA LEU A 156 0.27 26.95 5.10
C LEU A 156 1.59 27.49 5.65
N ASN A 157 1.66 28.78 5.97
CA ASN A 157 2.85 29.41 6.56
C ASN A 157 3.15 28.84 7.96
N GLN A 158 2.11 28.64 8.78
CA GLN A 158 2.23 28.01 10.09
C GLN A 158 2.73 26.57 9.96
N LEU A 159 2.18 25.78 9.03
CA LEU A 159 2.62 24.41 8.80
C LEU A 159 4.09 24.35 8.36
N ALA A 160 4.49 25.21 7.43
CA ALA A 160 5.88 25.31 6.99
C ALA A 160 6.83 25.66 8.14
N THR A 161 6.42 26.60 9.00
CA THR A 161 7.20 27.01 10.18
C THR A 161 7.32 25.85 11.18
N THR A 162 6.23 25.20 11.52
CA THR A 162 6.19 24.05 12.44
C THR A 162 7.05 22.89 11.92
N ARG A 163 6.95 22.56 10.63
CA ARG A 163 7.77 21.52 9.99
C ARG A 163 9.26 21.88 10.02
N SER A 164 9.61 23.14 9.79
CA SER A 164 11.00 23.64 9.88
C SER A 164 11.56 23.55 11.31
N GLN A 165 10.77 23.95 12.31
CA GLN A 165 11.14 23.83 13.73
C GLN A 165 11.32 22.36 14.14
N LEU A 166 10.40 21.49 13.73
CA LEU A 166 10.47 20.06 13.99
C LEU A 166 11.72 19.43 13.36
N ALA A 167 11.99 19.73 12.08
CA ALA A 167 13.19 19.24 11.40
C ALA A 167 14.47 19.72 12.11
N THR A 168 14.52 21.00 12.48
CA THR A 168 15.66 21.56 13.24
C THR A 168 15.85 20.83 14.56
N LEU A 169 14.79 20.60 15.32
CA LEU A 169 14.86 19.92 16.61
C LEU A 169 15.30 18.44 16.48
N ILE A 170 14.81 17.73 15.46
CA ILE A 170 15.14 16.32 15.20
C ILE A 170 16.60 16.16 14.78
N PHE A 171 17.08 16.97 13.83
CA PHE A 171 18.43 16.83 13.29
C PHE A 171 19.50 17.55 14.10
N ASN A 172 19.13 18.59 14.86
CA ASN A 172 20.03 19.41 15.66
C ASN A 172 19.51 19.54 17.11
N LYS A 173 19.37 18.41 17.83
CA LYS A 173 18.95 18.45 19.25
C LYS A 173 19.93 19.32 20.05
N PRO A 174 19.47 20.39 20.73
CA PRO A 174 20.35 21.19 21.58
C PRO A 174 20.97 20.34 22.69
N GLU A 175 22.28 20.49 22.93
CA GLU A 175 23.02 19.71 23.94
C GLU A 175 22.41 19.87 25.34
N ASN A 176 22.04 21.10 25.69
CA ASN A 176 21.49 21.46 27.00
C ASN A 176 19.99 21.17 27.17
N LEU A 177 19.32 20.58 26.17
CA LEU A 177 17.90 20.25 26.26
C LEU A 177 17.70 18.87 26.91
N PRO A 178 17.08 18.77 28.10
CA PRO A 178 16.79 17.49 28.74
C PRO A 178 15.97 16.57 27.81
N LEU A 179 16.21 15.25 27.87
CA LEU A 179 15.57 14.28 26.97
C LEU A 179 14.04 14.29 27.07
N GLU A 180 13.50 14.48 28.28
CA GLU A 180 12.05 14.60 28.48
C GLU A 180 11.49 15.84 27.80
N ASN A 181 12.11 17.01 28.01
CA ASN A 181 11.72 18.25 27.36
C ASN A 181 11.84 18.15 25.84
N TYR A 182 12.89 17.52 25.32
CA TYR A 182 13.05 17.22 23.90
C TYR A 182 11.89 16.37 23.36
N ARG A 183 11.57 15.26 24.03
CA ARG A 183 10.45 14.39 23.62
C ARG A 183 9.12 15.13 23.62
N ASN A 184 8.88 15.95 24.65
CA ASN A 184 7.67 16.77 24.77
C ASN A 184 7.60 17.81 23.64
N GLN A 185 8.67 18.53 23.37
CA GLN A 185 8.71 19.51 22.27
C GLN A 185 8.49 18.85 20.89
N VAL A 186 9.14 17.71 20.64
CA VAL A 186 8.91 16.93 19.41
C VAL A 186 7.45 16.47 19.31
N ALA A 187 6.87 15.96 20.39
CA ALA A 187 5.48 15.52 20.41
C ALA A 187 4.51 16.70 20.17
N THR A 188 4.76 17.86 20.78
CA THR A 188 3.97 19.08 20.56
C THR A 188 4.03 19.55 19.12
N LEU A 189 5.23 19.66 18.53
CA LEU A 189 5.40 20.10 17.15
C LEU A 189 4.75 19.11 16.16
N LYS A 190 4.86 17.79 16.41
CA LYS A 190 4.15 16.77 15.62
C LYS A 190 2.63 16.93 15.71
N ALA A 191 2.08 17.09 16.91
CA ALA A 191 0.65 17.28 17.10
C ALA A 191 0.14 18.56 16.44
N GLN A 192 0.91 19.65 16.49
CA GLN A 192 0.60 20.89 15.79
C GLN A 192 0.62 20.72 14.27
N ALA A 193 1.63 20.04 13.72
CA ALA A 193 1.68 19.75 12.29
C ALA A 193 0.48 18.89 11.85
N ASP A 194 0.14 17.85 12.61
CA ASP A 194 -1.03 17.01 12.35
C ASP A 194 -2.34 17.81 12.33
N GLN A 195 -2.52 18.73 13.28
CA GLN A 195 -3.70 19.59 13.36
C GLN A 195 -3.80 20.53 12.16
N LEU A 196 -2.70 21.20 11.80
CA LEU A 196 -2.64 22.12 10.66
C LEU A 196 -2.90 21.40 9.33
N GLU A 197 -2.30 20.22 9.14
CA GLU A 197 -2.54 19.39 7.95
C GLU A 197 -3.99 18.93 7.86
N SER A 198 -4.58 18.51 8.98
CA SER A 198 -5.98 18.07 9.03
C SER A 198 -6.94 19.20 8.67
N GLU A 199 -6.68 20.42 9.14
CA GLU A 199 -7.48 21.60 8.83
C GLU A 199 -7.36 21.99 7.35
N LEU A 200 -6.13 22.04 6.83
CA LEU A 200 -5.87 22.29 5.41
C LEU A 200 -6.55 21.24 4.51
N ALA A 201 -6.47 19.95 4.89
CA ALA A 201 -7.12 18.87 4.17
C ALA A 201 -8.65 19.04 4.14
N ARG A 202 -9.26 19.38 5.28
CA ARG A 202 -10.70 19.63 5.39
C ARG A 202 -11.15 20.78 4.47
N ARG A 203 -10.36 21.86 4.41
CA ARG A 203 -10.66 23.02 3.56
C ARG A 203 -10.54 22.71 2.07
N SER A 204 -9.54 21.91 1.68
CA SER A 204 -9.39 21.45 0.28
C SER A 204 -10.46 20.44 -0.15
N ALA A 205 -11.02 19.66 0.79
CA ALA A 205 -11.94 18.57 0.49
C ALA A 205 -13.20 19.03 -0.27
N ALA A 206 -13.72 20.22 0.04
CA ALA A 206 -14.91 20.78 -0.61
C ALA A 206 -14.75 21.05 -2.13
N PHE A 207 -13.50 21.13 -2.59
CA PHE A 207 -13.16 21.48 -3.96
C PHE A 207 -12.58 20.29 -4.76
N ARG A 208 -12.55 19.08 -4.17
CA ARG A 208 -12.05 17.90 -4.88
C ARG A 208 -13.07 17.42 -5.91
N SER A 209 -12.60 17.17 -7.13
CA SER A 209 -13.35 16.39 -8.11
C SER A 209 -13.35 14.92 -7.71
N GLN A 210 -14.43 14.21 -8.04
CA GLN A 210 -14.50 12.76 -7.86
C GLN A 210 -13.40 12.08 -8.69
N THR A 211 -12.43 11.47 -8.01
CA THR A 211 -11.32 10.75 -8.64
C THR A 211 -11.84 9.46 -9.26
N GLN A 212 -11.55 9.25 -10.55
CA GLN A 212 -11.98 8.06 -11.26
C GLN A 212 -11.12 6.85 -10.82
N PRO A 213 -11.69 5.65 -10.62
CA PRO A 213 -10.91 4.49 -10.21
C PRO A 213 -9.78 4.19 -11.18
N VAL A 214 -8.57 3.96 -10.66
CA VAL A 214 -7.42 3.57 -11.47
C VAL A 214 -7.70 2.21 -12.12
N ALA A 215 -7.67 2.17 -13.44
CA ALA A 215 -7.78 0.97 -14.26
C ALA A 215 -6.50 0.78 -15.07
N ILE A 216 -6.04 -0.47 -15.19
CA ILE A 216 -4.84 -0.81 -15.98
C ILE A 216 -4.95 -0.26 -17.40
N ALA A 217 -6.09 -0.42 -18.07
CA ALA A 217 -6.31 0.07 -19.42
C ALA A 217 -6.11 1.60 -19.54
N SER A 218 -6.57 2.38 -18.56
CA SER A 218 -6.38 3.84 -18.53
C SER A 218 -4.91 4.23 -18.36
N ILE A 219 -4.14 3.44 -17.61
CA ILE A 219 -2.69 3.62 -17.48
C ILE A 219 -1.99 3.25 -18.78
N GLN A 220 -2.35 2.12 -19.41
CA GLN A 220 -1.75 1.67 -20.66
C GLN A 220 -1.88 2.70 -21.78
N GLN A 221 -3.01 3.41 -21.86
CA GLN A 221 -3.21 4.50 -22.82
C GLN A 221 -2.25 5.68 -22.65
N GLN A 222 -1.69 5.86 -21.44
CA GLN A 222 -0.73 6.92 -21.14
C GLN A 222 0.73 6.47 -21.31
N ILE A 223 0.99 5.17 -21.51
CA ILE A 223 2.34 4.66 -21.72
C ILE A 223 2.76 4.95 -23.16
N PRO A 224 3.85 5.72 -23.39
CA PRO A 224 4.35 5.95 -24.74
C PRO A 224 4.71 4.66 -25.48
N ALA A 225 4.60 4.68 -26.81
CA ALA A 225 5.04 3.56 -27.64
C ALA A 225 6.52 3.21 -27.37
N ASN A 226 6.84 1.91 -27.38
CA ASN A 226 8.17 1.37 -27.08
C ASN A 226 8.71 1.70 -25.68
N THR A 227 7.82 1.99 -24.72
CA THR A 227 8.19 2.15 -23.31
C THR A 227 7.38 1.19 -22.44
N ALA A 228 7.87 0.97 -21.22
CA ALA A 228 7.24 0.13 -20.23
C ALA A 228 7.20 0.86 -18.88
N LEU A 229 6.08 0.75 -18.17
CA LEU A 229 6.01 1.06 -16.75
C LEU A 229 6.50 -0.15 -15.97
N ILE A 230 7.50 0.05 -15.12
CA ILE A 230 8.00 -0.98 -14.18
C ILE A 230 7.51 -0.61 -12.79
N GLU A 231 6.66 -1.46 -12.22
CA GLU A 231 6.13 -1.32 -10.88
C GLU A 231 6.85 -2.30 -9.94
N LEU A 232 7.67 -1.76 -9.05
CA LEU A 232 8.39 -2.52 -8.02
C LEU A 232 7.61 -2.50 -6.71
N ALA A 233 7.39 -3.68 -6.14
CA ALA A 233 6.71 -3.84 -4.87
C ALA A 233 7.48 -4.76 -3.92
N LEU A 234 7.66 -4.30 -2.68
CA LEU A 234 8.03 -5.13 -1.55
C LEU A 234 6.74 -5.78 -1.03
N TYR A 235 6.76 -7.08 -0.77
CA TYR A 235 5.63 -7.77 -0.15
C TYR A 235 6.09 -8.84 0.82
N TYR A 236 5.21 -9.18 1.76
CA TYR A 236 5.37 -10.30 2.67
C TYR A 236 4.57 -11.52 2.16
N PRO A 237 5.23 -12.61 1.74
CA PRO A 237 4.59 -13.88 1.44
C PRO A 237 3.56 -14.31 2.48
N PHE A 238 2.29 -14.45 2.07
CA PHE A 238 1.22 -14.94 2.95
C PHE A 238 1.06 -16.45 2.84
N ASN A 239 1.08 -17.15 3.98
CA ASN A 239 0.77 -18.57 4.07
C ASN A 239 -0.67 -18.79 4.57
N PRO A 240 -1.63 -19.14 3.69
CA PRO A 240 -3.03 -19.32 4.08
C PRO A 240 -3.28 -20.59 4.91
N LYS A 241 -2.30 -21.50 5.00
CA LYS A 241 -2.38 -22.74 5.77
C LYS A 241 -1.61 -22.66 7.09
N ALA A 242 -1.06 -21.49 7.44
CA ALA A 242 -0.32 -21.32 8.68
C ALA A 242 -1.23 -21.52 9.89
N THR A 243 -0.82 -22.42 10.79
CA THR A 243 -1.54 -22.68 12.05
C THR A 243 -1.01 -21.83 13.22
N LYS A 244 0.17 -21.22 13.05
CA LYS A 244 0.76 -20.27 14.00
C LYS A 244 0.91 -18.87 13.41
N PRO A 245 0.76 -17.80 14.21
CA PRO A 245 0.88 -16.43 13.72
C PRO A 245 2.23 -16.08 13.07
N ASP A 246 3.33 -16.63 13.59
CA ASP A 246 4.70 -16.41 13.10
C ASP A 246 4.99 -17.13 11.77
N GLU A 247 4.21 -18.15 11.43
CA GLU A 247 4.31 -18.88 10.16
C GLU A 247 3.44 -18.24 9.05
N ARG A 248 2.60 -17.26 9.39
CA ARG A 248 1.62 -16.65 8.49
C ARG A 248 2.26 -15.73 7.46
N TRP A 249 3.37 -15.08 7.82
CA TRP A 249 4.10 -14.15 6.97
C TRP A 249 5.54 -14.62 6.79
N GLY A 250 5.94 -14.83 5.53
CA GLY A 250 7.29 -15.23 5.18
C GLY A 250 8.28 -14.07 5.12
N THR A 251 9.54 -14.39 4.80
CA THR A 251 10.58 -13.38 4.57
C THR A 251 10.19 -12.46 3.41
N PRO A 252 10.31 -11.13 3.56
CA PRO A 252 9.87 -10.19 2.53
C PRO A 252 10.64 -10.36 1.22
N ARG A 253 9.94 -10.11 0.11
CA ARG A 253 10.43 -10.28 -1.26
C ARG A 253 10.11 -9.07 -2.12
N TYR A 254 10.86 -8.89 -3.20
CA TYR A 254 10.52 -7.93 -4.23
C TYR A 254 9.88 -8.64 -5.43
N VAL A 255 8.85 -8.02 -6.00
CA VAL A 255 8.27 -8.39 -7.30
C VAL A 255 8.31 -7.18 -8.22
N ALA A 256 8.53 -7.41 -9.51
CA ALA A 256 8.38 -6.41 -10.54
C ALA A 256 7.22 -6.78 -11.46
N TYR A 257 6.30 -5.84 -11.67
CA TYR A 257 5.30 -5.90 -12.72
C TYR A 257 5.68 -4.97 -13.86
N ILE A 258 5.51 -5.42 -15.09
CA ILE A 258 5.88 -4.71 -16.31
C ILE A 258 4.61 -4.50 -17.11
N LEU A 259 4.25 -3.25 -17.32
CA LEU A 259 3.08 -2.86 -18.08
C LEU A 259 3.52 -2.13 -19.35
N HIS A 260 3.08 -2.63 -20.50
CA HIS A 260 3.26 -1.98 -21.81
C HIS A 260 1.99 -1.25 -22.21
N ALA A 261 2.08 -0.39 -23.23
CA ALA A 261 0.93 0.31 -23.80
C ALA A 261 -0.19 -0.63 -24.33
N THR A 262 0.15 -1.88 -24.63
CA THR A 262 -0.78 -2.91 -25.10
C THR A 262 -0.39 -4.29 -24.57
N GLY A 263 -1.37 -5.19 -24.50
CA GLY A 263 -1.17 -6.59 -24.09
C GLY A 263 -1.20 -6.76 -22.57
N ASP A 264 -1.10 -8.01 -22.14
CA ASP A 264 -1.18 -8.36 -20.72
C ASP A 264 0.09 -7.93 -19.97
N PRO A 265 -0.04 -7.49 -18.70
CA PRO A 265 1.12 -7.18 -17.89
C PRO A 265 1.99 -8.43 -17.69
N LYS A 266 3.31 -8.25 -17.65
CA LYS A 266 4.27 -9.29 -17.31
C LYS A 266 4.78 -9.09 -15.89
N TRP A 267 5.46 -10.09 -15.34
CA TRP A 267 6.04 -9.96 -14.00
C TRP A 267 7.26 -10.86 -13.79
N VAL A 268 8.02 -10.56 -12.75
CA VAL A 268 9.13 -11.39 -12.25
C VAL A 268 9.28 -11.26 -10.74
N ASP A 269 9.47 -12.38 -10.05
CA ASP A 269 9.93 -12.42 -8.66
C ASP A 269 11.42 -12.08 -8.62
N LEU A 270 11.77 -10.99 -7.94
CA LEU A 270 13.15 -10.52 -7.79
C LEU A 270 13.88 -11.20 -6.62
N GLY A 271 13.17 -12.00 -5.82
CA GLY A 271 13.75 -12.74 -4.71
C GLY A 271 13.63 -12.01 -3.36
N ALA A 272 14.39 -12.51 -2.38
CA ALA A 272 14.38 -11.98 -1.02
C ALA A 272 14.82 -10.50 -0.98
N ALA A 273 14.17 -9.72 -0.12
CA ALA A 273 14.41 -8.29 -0.03
C ALA A 273 15.78 -7.94 0.58
N ALA A 274 16.30 -8.78 1.49
CA ALA A 274 17.53 -8.46 2.23
C ALA A 274 18.77 -8.24 1.33
N PRO A 275 19.11 -9.12 0.37
CA PRO A 275 20.22 -8.87 -0.57
C PRO A 275 20.03 -7.61 -1.41
N ILE A 276 18.81 -7.34 -1.87
CA ILE A 276 18.49 -6.15 -2.68
C ILE A 276 18.67 -4.87 -1.83
N ASN A 277 18.11 -4.84 -0.62
CA ASN A 277 18.24 -3.71 0.30
C ASN A 277 19.71 -3.42 0.62
N GLN A 278 20.50 -4.47 0.88
CA GLN A 278 21.93 -4.33 1.13
C GLN A 278 22.66 -3.74 -0.09
N ALA A 279 22.33 -4.19 -1.31
CA ALA A 279 22.91 -3.65 -2.54
C ALA A 279 22.54 -2.18 -2.77
N VAL A 280 21.27 -1.80 -2.50
CA VAL A 280 20.79 -0.41 -2.57
C VAL A 280 21.54 0.47 -1.56
N ASP A 281 21.69 0.02 -0.32
CA ASP A 281 22.38 0.78 0.72
C ASP A 281 23.87 0.96 0.41
N ASN A 282 24.53 -0.07 -0.11
CA ASN A 282 25.92 0.03 -0.57
C ASN A 282 26.05 1.02 -1.73
N PHE A 283 25.12 1.00 -2.68
CA PHE A 283 25.10 1.95 -3.80
C PHE A 283 24.91 3.39 -3.32
N ARG A 284 23.96 3.65 -2.41
CA ARG A 284 23.74 4.97 -1.80
C ARG A 284 24.98 5.48 -1.07
N LYS A 285 25.65 4.64 -0.29
CA LYS A 285 26.91 4.99 0.41
C LYS A 285 28.03 5.32 -0.58
N ALA A 286 28.14 4.59 -1.68
CA ALA A 286 29.14 4.86 -2.72
C ALA A 286 28.90 6.22 -3.40
N LEU A 287 27.64 6.59 -3.65
CA LEU A 287 27.29 7.89 -4.24
C LEU A 287 27.66 9.09 -3.35
N GLN A 288 27.76 8.91 -2.04
CA GLN A 288 28.14 9.97 -1.10
C GLN A 288 29.65 10.25 -1.09
N ASN A 289 30.47 9.33 -1.59
CA ASN A 289 31.93 9.49 -1.61
C ASN A 289 32.45 9.56 -3.05
N PRO A 290 32.89 10.74 -3.52
CA PRO A 290 33.31 10.96 -4.91
C PRO A 290 34.53 10.14 -5.34
N ASN A 291 35.29 9.57 -4.40
CA ASN A 291 36.47 8.75 -4.68
C ASN A 291 36.17 7.25 -4.80
N THR A 292 34.91 6.83 -4.64
CA THR A 292 34.53 5.42 -4.71
C THR A 292 34.40 4.97 -6.16
N ASP A 293 34.98 3.84 -6.54
CA ASP A 293 34.63 3.19 -7.82
C ASP A 293 33.23 2.59 -7.72
N ILE A 294 32.25 3.33 -8.24
CA ILE A 294 30.83 2.98 -8.16
C ILE A 294 30.47 1.85 -9.14
N LYS A 295 31.24 1.63 -10.20
CA LYS A 295 30.88 0.67 -11.27
C LYS A 295 30.62 -0.76 -10.78
N PRO A 296 31.49 -1.41 -9.99
CA PRO A 296 31.21 -2.76 -9.50
C PRO A 296 29.98 -2.81 -8.59
N ILE A 297 29.76 -1.79 -7.77
CA ILE A 297 28.61 -1.69 -6.85
C ILE A 297 27.30 -1.54 -7.64
N ALA A 298 27.31 -0.68 -8.66
CA ALA A 298 26.19 -0.50 -9.58
C ALA A 298 25.86 -1.80 -10.33
N ARG A 299 26.87 -2.55 -10.80
CA ARG A 299 26.67 -3.85 -11.47
C ARG A 299 26.04 -4.90 -10.56
N THR A 300 26.41 -4.94 -9.28
CA THR A 300 25.78 -5.84 -8.30
C THR A 300 24.30 -5.50 -8.11
N LEU A 301 23.98 -4.21 -7.95
CA LEU A 301 22.59 -3.77 -7.83
C LEU A 301 21.79 -4.07 -9.11
N ASP A 302 22.39 -3.83 -10.26
CA ASP A 302 21.82 -4.11 -11.58
C ASP A 302 21.50 -5.59 -11.78
N ALA A 303 22.40 -6.49 -11.39
CA ALA A 303 22.22 -7.93 -11.49
C ALA A 303 21.05 -8.45 -10.66
N LEU A 304 20.78 -7.82 -9.51
CA LEU A 304 19.68 -8.19 -8.61
C LEU A 304 18.34 -7.59 -9.03
N LEU A 305 18.33 -6.38 -9.58
CA LEU A 305 17.09 -5.66 -9.89
C LEU A 305 16.74 -5.69 -11.39
N MET A 306 17.61 -5.17 -12.24
CA MET A 306 17.27 -4.91 -13.65
C MET A 306 17.55 -6.09 -14.56
N GLN A 307 18.58 -6.90 -14.27
CA GLN A 307 18.90 -8.08 -15.09
C GLN A 307 17.72 -9.06 -15.23
N PRO A 308 16.96 -9.40 -14.18
CA PRO A 308 15.76 -10.23 -14.31
C PRO A 308 14.61 -9.56 -15.09
N ILE A 309 14.54 -8.23 -15.07
CA ILE A 309 13.45 -7.46 -15.71
C ILE A 309 13.70 -7.29 -17.22
N ARG A 310 14.95 -7.11 -17.65
CA ARG A 310 15.31 -6.82 -19.05
C ARG A 310 14.66 -7.74 -20.09
N PRO A 311 14.63 -9.07 -19.93
CA PRO A 311 13.99 -9.95 -20.91
C PRO A 311 12.49 -9.68 -21.10
N LEU A 312 11.83 -9.06 -20.12
CA LEU A 312 10.39 -8.79 -20.15
C LEU A 312 10.04 -7.50 -20.88
N LEU A 313 10.98 -6.55 -20.94
CA LEU A 313 10.83 -5.27 -21.65
C LEU A 313 10.73 -5.47 -23.17
N GLY A 314 11.30 -6.56 -23.69
CA GLY A 314 11.37 -6.80 -25.14
C GLY A 314 12.47 -5.98 -25.81
N ASN A 315 12.41 -5.84 -27.14
CA ASN A 315 13.36 -5.05 -27.93
C ASN A 315 13.07 -3.53 -27.85
N THR A 316 12.67 -3.03 -26.69
CA THR A 316 12.56 -1.58 -26.43
C THR A 316 13.94 -0.94 -26.36
#